data_AF-A0A8J6A5T3-F1
#
_entry.id   AF-A0A8J6A5T3-F1
#
_cell.length_a   1.000
_cell.length_b   1.000
_cell.length_c   1.000
_cell.angle_alpha   90.00
_cell.angle_beta   90.00
_cell.angle_gamma   90.00
#
_symmetry.space_group_name_H-M   'P 1'
#
loop_
_entity.id
_entity.type
_entity.pdbx_description
1 polymer ?
#
loop_
_entity_poly.entity_id
_entity_poly.type
_entity_poly.pdbx_seq_one_letter_code
_entity_poly.pdbx_strand_id
1 'polypeptide(L)'
;ISLASSGQHIFVNFSLPDYAVGIILLIASLLVLCGCLIMIVKILGSALRGQVAAVIKKILNTDFPFPFAWVTGYLAILVGAGMTFIVQSSSVFTSAMTPLYGFGVISVERAYPLTLGSIIGTTTTAILAALASPGNTLRSALQIALCHFFIIISGVLLWYPIPFTRLPILLAQGLGNISAKYRWFAVFYLIVFFFLVPLALFGFLMANWPVLVGVGVPIILVLLLVLVIKLLQSRCPRVLPKKLQNWDFLPLWMRSLEPWDGLVSLATRGCQRRCCCSCPKCSKCWEGLDKVQDTPAQTPAASENRDVGTEAEVSIPMAQVGCPGLNTISSTTPL
;
A
#
# COMPACT_ATOMS: atom_id res chain seq x y z
N ILE A 1 37.15 -7.35 -11.19
CA ILE A 1 36.93 -8.67 -11.82
C ILE A 1 38.28 -9.17 -12.32
N SER A 2 39.10 -9.71 -11.42
CA SER A 2 40.45 -10.24 -11.73
C SER A 2 40.91 -11.17 -10.59
N LEU A 3 40.04 -12.10 -10.20
CA LEU A 3 40.32 -13.11 -9.15
C LEU A 3 40.00 -14.53 -9.64
N ALA A 4 39.78 -14.73 -10.94
CA ALA A 4 39.51 -16.03 -11.56
C ALA A 4 40.75 -16.60 -12.28
N SER A 5 41.93 -16.47 -11.66
CA SER A 5 43.22 -16.96 -12.18
C SER A 5 43.87 -18.00 -11.25
N SER A 6 43.05 -18.86 -10.63
CA SER A 6 43.53 -20.10 -10.00
C SER A 6 42.50 -21.19 -10.28
N GLY A 7 42.88 -22.18 -11.08
CA GLY A 7 42.02 -23.23 -11.63
C GLY A 7 41.49 -24.23 -10.60
N GLN A 8 40.61 -23.79 -9.71
CA GLN A 8 39.76 -24.65 -8.89
C GLN A 8 38.33 -24.14 -8.97
N HIS A 9 37.59 -24.56 -10.00
CA HIS A 9 36.15 -24.38 -10.02
C HIS A 9 35.50 -25.50 -9.18
N ILE A 10 34.44 -25.18 -8.45
CA ILE A 10 33.76 -26.08 -7.49
C ILE A 10 33.33 -27.42 -8.12
N PHE A 11 33.20 -27.49 -9.45
CA PHE A 11 32.78 -28.68 -10.20
C PHE A 11 33.91 -29.40 -10.95
N VAL A 12 35.19 -29.04 -10.76
CA VAL A 12 36.33 -29.63 -11.53
C VAL A 12 36.46 -31.15 -11.38
N ASN A 13 36.00 -31.73 -10.27
CA ASN A 13 36.11 -33.17 -10.00
C ASN A 13 34.81 -33.96 -10.25
N PHE A 14 33.75 -33.34 -10.80
CA PHE A 14 32.48 -34.01 -11.06
C PHE A 14 32.31 -34.26 -12.56
N SER A 15 32.06 -35.53 -12.94
CA SER A 15 31.77 -35.96 -14.32
C SER A 15 30.35 -35.57 -14.77
N LEU A 16 29.94 -34.32 -14.52
CA LEU A 16 28.62 -33.83 -14.87
C LEU A 16 28.67 -33.12 -16.23
N PRO A 17 27.64 -33.26 -17.07
CA PRO A 17 27.56 -32.52 -18.32
C PRO A 17 27.36 -31.02 -18.06
N ASP A 18 27.90 -30.16 -18.94
CA ASP A 18 27.94 -28.70 -18.75
C ASP A 18 26.57 -28.05 -18.48
N TYR A 19 25.51 -28.57 -19.12
CA TYR A 19 24.14 -28.08 -18.88
C TYR A 19 23.64 -28.38 -17.46
N ALA A 20 24.06 -29.50 -16.86
CA ALA A 20 23.68 -29.85 -15.48
C ALA A 20 24.37 -28.91 -14.49
N VAL A 21 25.65 -28.60 -14.70
CA VAL A 21 26.38 -27.60 -13.91
C VAL A 21 25.74 -26.22 -14.01
N GLY A 22 25.33 -25.82 -15.22
CA GLY A 22 24.60 -24.57 -15.46
C GLY A 22 23.28 -24.49 -14.70
N ILE A 23 22.46 -25.55 -14.73
CA ILE A 23 21.18 -25.61 -13.99
C ILE A 23 21.40 -25.55 -12.47
N ILE A 24 22.39 -26.27 -11.95
CA ILE A 24 22.72 -26.26 -10.52
C ILE A 24 23.14 -24.85 -10.07
N LEU A 25 24.01 -24.18 -10.83
CA LEU A 25 24.44 -22.80 -10.54
C LEU A 25 23.29 -21.80 -10.63
N LEU A 26 22.38 -21.97 -11.60
CA LEU A 26 21.19 -21.12 -11.72
C LEU A 26 20.26 -21.28 -10.53
N ILE A 27 19.95 -22.52 -10.13
CA ILE A 27 19.11 -22.79 -8.95
C ILE A 27 19.78 -22.26 -7.69
N ALA A 28 21.08 -22.49 -7.51
CA ALA A 28 21.82 -22.02 -6.35
C ALA A 28 21.83 -20.48 -6.27
N SER A 29 22.11 -19.79 -7.37
CA SER A 29 22.08 -18.32 -7.41
C SER A 29 20.68 -17.76 -7.16
N LEU A 30 19.63 -18.39 -7.69
CA LEU A 30 18.25 -17.99 -7.45
C LEU A 30 17.85 -18.19 -5.97
N LEU A 31 18.25 -19.30 -5.35
CA LEU A 31 18.02 -19.56 -3.92
C LEU A 31 18.77 -18.56 -3.04
N VAL A 32 20.04 -18.26 -3.34
CA VAL A 32 20.82 -17.26 -2.60
C VAL A 32 20.22 -15.87 -2.75
N LEU A 33 19.83 -15.48 -3.97
CA LEU A 33 19.18 -14.20 -4.25
C LEU A 33 17.86 -14.08 -3.47
N CYS A 34 17.02 -15.11 -3.54
CA CYS A 34 15.73 -15.15 -2.84
C CYS A 34 15.92 -15.13 -1.32
N GLY A 35 16.85 -15.92 -0.80
CA GLY A 35 17.19 -15.95 0.63
C GLY A 35 17.69 -14.60 1.14
N CYS A 36 18.59 -13.94 0.39
CA CYS A 36 19.08 -12.60 0.70
C CYS A 36 17.93 -11.58 0.75
N LEU A 37 17.03 -11.61 -0.25
CA LEU A 37 15.89 -10.70 -0.34
C LEU A 37 14.87 -10.91 0.80
N ILE A 38 14.62 -12.16 1.20
CA ILE A 38 13.74 -12.47 2.34
C ILE A 38 14.40 -12.04 3.66
N MET A 39 15.69 -12.33 3.83
CA MET A 39 16.44 -12.00 5.04
C MET A 39 16.51 -10.48 5.25
N ILE A 40 16.80 -9.70 4.19
CA ILE A 40 16.85 -8.24 4.30
C ILE A 40 15.48 -7.65 4.63
N VAL A 41 14.39 -8.17 4.05
CA VAL A 41 13.02 -7.74 4.37
C VAL A 41 12.66 -8.07 5.82
N LYS A 42 13.05 -9.25 6.33
CA LYS A 42 12.81 -9.65 7.72
C LYS A 42 13.61 -8.84 8.72
N ILE A 43 14.91 -8.65 8.49
CA ILE A 43 15.79 -7.87 9.36
C ILE A 43 15.29 -6.42 9.39
N LEU A 44 15.00 -5.85 8.23
CA LEU A 44 14.58 -4.46 8.16
C LEU A 44 13.16 -4.26 8.70
N GLY A 45 12.26 -5.23 8.50
CA GLY A 45 10.95 -5.25 9.16
C GLY A 45 11.05 -5.32 10.70
N SER A 46 12.00 -6.10 11.23
CA SER A 46 12.26 -6.19 12.68
C SER A 46 12.89 -4.91 13.23
N ALA A 47 13.88 -4.34 12.54
CA ALA A 47 14.55 -3.10 12.93
C ALA A 47 13.58 -1.91 12.93
N LEU A 48 12.69 -1.85 11.92
CA LEU A 48 11.74 -0.76 11.77
C LEU A 48 10.59 -0.82 12.80
N ARG A 49 10.17 -2.02 13.23
CA ARG A 49 9.15 -2.22 14.28
C ARG A 49 9.61 -1.82 15.67
N GLY A 50 10.90 -1.92 15.98
CA GLY A 50 11.45 -1.63 17.30
C GLY A 50 11.83 -0.16 17.48
N GLN A 51 12.99 0.22 16.97
CA GLN A 51 13.60 1.52 17.27
C GLN A 51 12.99 2.65 16.42
N VAL A 52 12.70 2.38 15.15
CA VAL A 52 12.21 3.41 14.23
C VAL A 52 10.75 3.74 14.47
N ALA A 53 9.88 2.75 14.73
CA ALA A 53 8.50 3.02 15.14
C ALA A 53 8.44 3.85 16.43
N ALA A 54 9.35 3.61 17.39
CA ALA A 54 9.45 4.40 18.62
C ALA A 54 9.92 5.85 18.35
N VAL A 55 10.93 6.04 17.49
CA VAL A 55 11.41 7.38 17.07
C VAL A 55 10.34 8.13 16.28
N ILE A 56 9.69 7.46 15.34
CA ILE A 56 8.59 8.01 14.56
C ILE A 56 7.44 8.40 15.48
N LYS A 57 7.04 7.56 16.43
CA LYS A 57 6.05 7.90 17.45
C LYS A 57 6.49 9.10 18.29
N LYS A 58 7.74 9.13 18.76
CA LYS A 58 8.25 10.24 19.57
C LYS A 58 8.19 11.57 18.80
N ILE A 59 8.59 11.57 17.54
CA ILE A 59 8.59 12.76 16.68
C ILE A 59 7.16 13.17 16.29
N LEU A 60 6.29 12.21 15.99
CA LEU A 60 4.88 12.45 15.64
C LEU A 60 4.00 12.83 16.82
N ASN A 61 4.35 12.41 18.03
CA ASN A 61 3.64 12.72 19.26
C ASN A 61 4.24 13.95 19.97
N THR A 62 5.37 14.46 19.46
CA THR A 62 5.83 15.82 19.78
C THR A 62 5.03 16.78 18.92
N ASP A 63 3.75 16.93 19.25
CA ASP A 63 2.92 17.96 18.65
C ASP A 63 3.42 19.31 19.17
N PHE A 64 4.18 20.02 18.34
CA PHE A 64 4.61 21.37 18.68
C PHE A 64 3.37 22.26 18.84
N PRO A 65 3.26 23.03 19.93
CA PRO A 65 2.13 23.93 20.11
C PRO A 65 2.07 24.98 18.99
N PHE A 66 0.85 25.48 18.74
CA PHE A 66 0.61 26.58 17.80
C PHE A 66 1.57 27.75 18.11
N PRO A 67 2.36 28.29 17.15
CA PRO A 67 2.18 28.29 15.69
C PRO A 67 3.03 27.30 14.87
N PHE A 68 3.82 26.40 15.49
CA PHE A 68 4.78 25.56 14.76
C PHE A 68 4.24 24.19 14.31
N ALA A 69 2.92 24.01 14.28
CA ALA A 69 2.29 22.74 13.90
C ALA A 69 2.64 22.29 12.46
N TRP A 70 3.03 23.19 11.56
CA TRP A 70 3.51 22.79 10.22
C TRP A 70 4.87 22.07 10.27
N VAL A 71 5.68 22.33 11.30
CA VAL A 71 7.07 21.86 11.39
C VAL A 71 7.11 20.36 11.57
N THR A 72 6.14 19.80 12.29
CA THR A 72 6.00 18.35 12.51
C THR A 72 5.94 17.59 11.18
N GLY A 73 5.21 18.12 10.21
CA GLY A 73 5.06 17.53 8.88
C GLY A 73 6.34 17.57 8.05
N TYR A 74 7.05 18.70 8.04
CA TYR A 74 8.35 18.82 7.35
C TYR A 74 9.45 18.02 8.04
N LEU A 75 9.42 17.93 9.38
CA LEU A 75 10.32 17.07 10.14
C LEU A 75 10.08 15.59 9.80
N ALA A 76 8.81 15.17 9.65
CA ALA A 76 8.47 13.84 9.20
C ALA A 76 8.97 13.56 7.76
N ILE A 77 8.91 14.53 6.85
CA ILE A 77 9.54 14.43 5.52
C ILE A 77 11.05 14.22 5.66
N LEU A 78 11.73 15.02 6.50
CA LEU A 78 13.17 14.90 6.70
C LEU A 78 13.56 13.54 7.29
N VAL A 79 12.79 13.03 8.25
CA VAL A 79 12.97 11.71 8.84
C VAL A 79 12.81 10.61 7.79
N GLY A 80 11.77 10.67 6.96
CA GLY A 80 11.56 9.71 5.87
C GLY A 80 12.69 9.73 4.83
N ALA A 81 13.17 10.93 4.48
CA ALA A 81 14.30 11.10 3.57
C ALA A 81 15.59 10.53 4.16
N GLY A 82 15.90 10.85 5.43
CA GLY A 82 17.07 10.35 6.13
C GLY A 82 17.06 8.83 6.32
N MET A 83 15.91 8.25 6.67
CA MET A 83 15.78 6.79 6.76
C MET A 83 16.02 6.12 5.42
N THR A 84 15.49 6.69 4.34
CA THR A 84 15.73 6.15 3.00
C THR A 84 17.15 6.31 2.55
N PHE A 85 17.83 7.39 2.95
CA PHE A 85 19.25 7.58 2.68
C PHE A 85 20.10 6.51 3.38
N ILE A 86 19.82 6.21 4.66
CA ILE A 86 20.52 5.20 5.44
C ILE A 86 20.28 3.79 4.89
N VAL A 87 19.02 3.49 4.58
CA VAL A 87 18.59 2.15 4.12
C VAL A 87 18.86 1.95 2.64
N GLN A 88 18.99 3.04 1.87
CA GLN A 88 19.12 3.07 0.41
C GLN A 88 18.00 2.33 -0.35
N SER A 89 16.87 2.08 0.32
CA SER A 89 15.75 1.32 -0.24
C SER A 89 14.42 1.84 0.28
N SER A 90 13.70 2.57 -0.59
CA SER A 90 12.36 3.07 -0.29
C SER A 90 11.29 1.99 -0.33
N SER A 91 11.51 0.89 -1.05
CA SER A 91 10.61 -0.27 -1.04
C SER A 91 10.57 -0.89 0.34
N VAL A 92 11.72 -1.03 1.01
CA VAL A 92 11.70 -1.64 2.33
C VAL A 92 11.13 -0.68 3.38
N PHE A 93 11.43 0.61 3.30
CA PHE A 93 10.77 1.63 4.13
C PHE A 93 9.23 1.56 4.01
N THR A 94 8.72 1.53 2.77
CA THR A 94 7.27 1.45 2.49
C THR A 94 6.67 0.14 2.99
N SER A 95 7.37 -1.00 2.80
CA SER A 95 6.92 -2.31 3.25
C SER A 95 6.81 -2.43 4.77
N ALA A 96 7.68 -1.73 5.51
CA ALA A 96 7.65 -1.71 6.96
C ALA A 96 6.60 -0.74 7.50
N MET A 97 6.37 0.37 6.80
CA MET A 97 5.27 1.29 7.13
C MET A 97 3.90 0.66 6.88
N THR A 98 3.82 -0.27 5.92
CA THR A 98 2.61 -0.98 5.51
C THR A 98 1.80 -1.60 6.66
N PRO A 99 2.37 -2.51 7.46
CA PRO A 99 1.67 -3.07 8.61
C PRO A 99 1.37 -2.03 9.69
N LEU A 100 2.14 -0.94 9.83
CA LEU A 100 1.94 0.05 10.89
C LEU A 100 0.65 0.85 10.70
N TYR A 101 0.31 1.21 9.46
CA TYR A 101 -1.01 1.79 9.19
C TYR A 101 -2.12 0.74 9.23
N GLY A 102 -1.84 -0.51 8.83
CA GLY A 102 -2.81 -1.61 8.89
C GLY A 102 -3.24 -1.96 10.32
N PHE A 103 -2.33 -1.82 11.29
CA PHE A 103 -2.62 -2.01 12.71
C PHE A 103 -3.09 -0.72 13.43
N GLY A 104 -3.25 0.39 12.72
CA GLY A 104 -3.67 1.67 13.31
C GLY A 104 -2.62 2.34 14.21
N VAL A 105 -1.37 1.88 14.17
CA VAL A 105 -0.27 2.41 14.99
C VAL A 105 0.15 3.82 14.54
N ILE A 106 0.04 4.08 13.24
CA ILE A 106 0.30 5.37 12.61
C ILE A 106 -0.89 5.68 11.69
N SER A 107 -1.45 6.89 11.79
CA SER A 107 -2.54 7.31 10.91
C SER A 107 -2.03 7.57 9.49
N VAL A 108 -2.90 7.45 8.48
CA VAL A 108 -2.54 7.65 7.06
C VAL A 108 -2.04 9.09 6.83
N GLU A 109 -2.59 10.06 7.55
CA GLU A 109 -2.21 11.48 7.50
C GLU A 109 -0.78 11.71 8.01
N ARG A 110 -0.36 10.96 9.03
CA ARG A 110 1.00 11.00 9.59
C ARG A 110 1.99 10.18 8.76
N ALA A 111 1.54 9.11 8.10
CA ALA A 111 2.36 8.30 7.20
C ALA A 111 2.63 8.99 5.84
N TYR A 112 1.72 9.87 5.40
CA TYR A 112 1.87 10.60 4.13
C TYR A 112 3.16 11.43 4.04
N PRO A 113 3.48 12.37 4.95
CA PRO A 113 4.73 13.13 4.91
C PRO A 113 5.97 12.23 5.03
N LEU A 114 5.92 11.16 5.83
CA LEU A 114 7.00 10.18 5.93
C LEU A 114 7.29 9.51 4.58
N THR A 115 6.22 9.18 3.84
CA THR A 115 6.31 8.57 2.51
C THR A 115 6.81 9.56 1.47
N LEU A 116 6.38 10.83 1.51
CA LEU A 116 6.95 11.87 0.64
C LEU A 116 8.44 12.06 0.90
N GLY A 117 8.84 12.04 2.17
CA GLY A 117 10.24 12.03 2.58
C GLY A 117 11.04 10.89 1.96
N SER A 118 10.52 9.66 2.03
CA SER A 118 11.23 8.50 1.46
C SER A 118 11.41 8.58 -0.06
N ILE A 119 10.42 9.13 -0.76
CA ILE A 119 10.51 9.35 -2.21
C ILE A 119 11.60 10.40 -2.52
N ILE A 120 11.69 11.49 -1.76
CA ILE A 120 12.77 12.48 -1.88
C ILE A 120 14.13 11.81 -1.63
N GLY A 121 14.26 11.01 -0.56
CA GLY A 121 15.49 10.26 -0.26
C GLY A 121 15.93 9.33 -1.40
N THR A 122 14.97 8.71 -2.10
CA THR A 122 15.24 7.87 -3.28
C THR A 122 15.86 8.69 -4.41
N THR A 123 15.38 9.91 -4.65
CA THR A 123 15.98 10.77 -5.69
C THR A 123 17.36 11.29 -5.30
N THR A 124 17.59 11.59 -4.03
CA THR A 124 18.92 11.99 -3.54
C THR A 124 19.94 10.86 -3.70
N THR A 125 19.56 9.62 -3.35
CA THR A 125 20.43 8.45 -3.56
C THR A 125 20.68 8.17 -5.04
N ALA A 126 19.68 8.38 -5.91
CA ALA A 126 19.85 8.29 -7.36
C ALA A 126 20.85 9.34 -7.91
N ILE A 127 20.82 10.57 -7.39
CA ILE A 127 21.80 11.61 -7.76
C ILE A 127 23.21 11.20 -7.34
N LEU A 128 23.40 10.68 -6.11
CA LEU A 128 24.72 10.21 -5.66
C LEU A 128 25.22 9.03 -6.50
N ALA A 129 24.35 8.08 -6.83
CA ALA A 129 24.68 6.96 -7.71
C ALA A 129 25.05 7.42 -9.13
N ALA A 130 24.35 8.44 -9.66
CA ALA A 130 24.68 9.04 -10.93
C ALA A 130 26.05 9.75 -10.90
N LEU A 131 26.37 10.47 -9.82
CA LEU A 131 27.68 11.12 -9.65
C LEU A 131 28.85 10.12 -9.51
N ALA A 132 28.57 8.92 -9.00
CA ALA A 132 29.53 7.82 -8.93
C ALA A 132 29.66 7.04 -10.26
N SER A 133 28.87 7.36 -11.29
CA SER A 133 28.91 6.65 -12.57
C SER A 133 30.13 7.04 -13.41
N PRO A 134 30.67 6.12 -14.23
CA PRO A 134 31.81 6.40 -15.10
C PRO A 134 31.56 7.59 -16.05
N GLY A 135 32.60 8.35 -16.39
CA GLY A 135 32.47 9.62 -17.13
C GLY A 135 31.75 9.52 -18.49
N ASN A 136 31.78 8.35 -19.14
CA ASN A 136 31.05 8.10 -20.39
C ASN A 136 29.52 8.01 -20.22
N THR A 137 29.03 7.66 -19.04
CA THR A 137 27.59 7.50 -18.71
C THR A 137 27.10 8.55 -17.72
N LEU A 138 28.01 9.27 -17.07
CA LEU A 138 27.73 10.32 -16.08
C LEU A 138 26.67 11.32 -16.56
N ARG A 139 26.80 11.83 -17.80
CA ARG A 139 25.87 12.83 -18.33
C ARG A 139 24.43 12.30 -18.39
N SER A 140 24.26 11.10 -18.95
CA SER A 140 22.96 10.46 -19.10
C SER A 140 22.37 10.06 -17.74
N ALA A 141 23.19 9.48 -16.85
CA ALA A 141 22.77 9.08 -15.50
C ALA A 141 22.33 10.28 -14.66
N LEU A 142 23.11 11.37 -14.68
CA LEU A 142 22.81 12.59 -13.93
C LEU A 142 21.57 13.29 -14.48
N GLN A 143 21.41 13.35 -15.80
CA GLN A 143 20.20 13.89 -16.42
C GLN A 143 18.95 13.16 -15.96
N ILE A 144 18.95 11.82 -15.99
CA ILE A 144 17.82 11.01 -15.54
C ILE A 144 17.56 11.24 -14.04
N ALA A 145 18.61 11.24 -13.21
CA ALA A 145 18.48 11.47 -11.77
C ALA A 145 17.88 12.84 -11.44
N LEU A 146 18.34 13.90 -12.12
CA LEU A 146 17.81 15.25 -11.94
C LEU A 146 16.37 15.39 -12.43
N CYS A 147 16.00 14.77 -13.56
CA CYS A 147 14.61 14.75 -14.03
C CYS A 147 13.68 14.14 -12.97
N HIS A 148 14.07 13.00 -12.38
CA HIS A 148 13.28 12.36 -11.32
C HIS A 148 13.20 13.24 -10.07
N PHE A 149 14.32 13.84 -9.66
CA PHE A 149 14.36 14.76 -8.53
C PHE A 149 13.40 15.94 -8.70
N PHE A 150 13.44 16.62 -9.86
CA PHE A 150 12.57 17.78 -10.10
C PHE A 150 11.10 17.41 -10.21
N ILE A 151 10.75 16.27 -10.84
CA ILE A 151 9.36 15.81 -10.92
C ILE A 151 8.82 15.49 -9.52
N ILE A 152 9.62 14.85 -8.67
CA ILE A 152 9.21 14.49 -7.31
C ILE A 152 9.10 15.74 -6.43
N ILE A 153 10.08 16.65 -6.47
CA ILE A 153 10.05 17.88 -5.66
C ILE A 153 8.90 18.79 -6.10
N SER A 154 8.68 18.96 -7.41
CA SER A 154 7.54 19.73 -7.91
C SER A 154 6.21 19.09 -7.53
N GLY A 155 6.09 17.77 -7.60
CA GLY A 155 4.92 17.03 -7.11
C GLY A 155 4.66 17.24 -5.61
N VAL A 156 5.70 17.15 -4.79
CA VAL A 156 5.61 17.42 -3.34
C VAL A 156 5.15 18.87 -3.11
N LEU A 157 5.78 19.84 -3.78
CA LEU A 157 5.45 21.25 -3.64
C LEU A 157 4.02 21.59 -4.11
N LEU A 158 3.51 20.85 -5.10
CA LEU A 158 2.15 21.04 -5.62
C LEU A 158 1.09 20.40 -4.70
N TRP A 159 1.37 19.21 -4.14
CA TRP A 159 0.36 18.42 -3.43
C TRP A 159 0.40 18.54 -1.90
N TYR A 160 1.54 18.88 -1.29
CA TYR A 160 1.74 18.83 0.16
C TYR A 160 1.50 20.15 0.95
N PRO A 161 1.99 21.33 0.49
CA PRO A 161 1.91 22.57 1.27
C PRO A 161 0.49 23.07 1.50
N ILE A 162 -0.38 22.93 0.51
CA ILE A 162 -1.76 23.41 0.58
C ILE A 162 -2.62 22.28 1.16
N PRO A 163 -3.29 22.48 2.32
CA PRO A 163 -4.07 21.40 2.96
C PRO A 163 -5.25 20.93 2.08
N PHE A 164 -5.85 21.84 1.29
CA PHE A 164 -6.95 21.51 0.39
C PHE A 164 -6.53 20.62 -0.79
N THR A 165 -5.27 20.70 -1.23
CA THR A 165 -4.80 19.91 -2.38
C THR A 165 -4.39 18.50 -1.99
N ARG A 166 -4.46 18.08 -0.71
CA ARG A 166 -4.05 16.73 -0.27
C ARG A 166 -5.01 15.60 -0.73
N LEU A 167 -5.48 15.67 -1.98
CA LEU A 167 -6.27 14.68 -2.70
C LEU A 167 -5.70 13.25 -2.61
N PRO A 168 -4.37 13.00 -2.67
CA PRO A 168 -3.86 11.63 -2.58
C PRO A 168 -4.27 10.90 -1.29
N ILE A 169 -4.36 11.60 -0.16
CA ILE A 169 -4.78 11.01 1.12
C ILE A 169 -6.25 10.60 1.05
N LEU A 170 -7.10 11.49 0.53
CA LEU A 170 -8.54 11.25 0.39
C LEU A 170 -8.82 10.08 -0.57
N LEU A 171 -8.09 10.04 -1.69
CA LEU A 171 -8.20 8.95 -2.68
C LEU A 171 -7.73 7.63 -2.10
N ALA A 172 -6.62 7.61 -1.35
CA ALA A 172 -6.10 6.41 -0.71
C ALA A 172 -7.09 5.85 0.32
N GLN A 173 -7.69 6.70 1.16
CA GLN A 173 -8.71 6.28 2.13
C GLN A 173 -9.99 5.79 1.45
N GLY A 174 -10.45 6.49 0.39
CA GLY A 174 -11.62 6.08 -0.38
C GLY A 174 -11.44 4.73 -1.05
N LEU A 175 -10.31 4.53 -1.76
CA LEU A 175 -9.98 3.25 -2.40
C LEU A 175 -9.79 2.13 -1.38
N GLY A 176 -9.18 2.42 -0.23
CA GLY A 176 -9.02 1.48 0.88
C GLY A 176 -10.36 1.01 1.44
N ASN A 177 -11.29 1.92 1.70
CA ASN A 177 -12.61 1.59 2.22
C ASN A 177 -13.44 0.75 1.23
N ILE A 178 -13.36 1.08 -0.07
CA ILE A 178 -14.03 0.29 -1.12
C ILE A 178 -13.42 -1.12 -1.18
N SER A 179 -12.08 -1.23 -1.11
CA SER A 179 -11.38 -2.52 -1.11
C SER A 179 -11.67 -3.35 0.14
N ALA A 180 -11.88 -2.70 1.29
CA ALA A 180 -12.28 -3.36 2.52
C ALA A 180 -13.72 -3.90 2.43
N LYS A 181 -14.64 -3.17 1.80
CA LYS A 181 -16.02 -3.62 1.56
C LYS A 181 -16.10 -4.72 0.50
N TYR A 182 -15.37 -4.59 -0.60
CA TYR A 182 -15.40 -5.52 -1.74
C TYR A 182 -14.03 -6.13 -2.01
N ARG A 183 -13.78 -7.34 -1.48
CA ARG A 183 -12.46 -8.02 -1.63
C ARG A 183 -12.05 -8.24 -3.08
N TRP A 184 -13.00 -8.50 -3.98
CA TRP A 184 -12.73 -8.69 -5.41
C TRP A 184 -12.26 -7.39 -6.10
N PHE A 185 -12.66 -6.23 -5.57
CA PHE A 185 -12.28 -4.93 -6.10
C PHE A 185 -10.76 -4.71 -6.04
N ALA A 186 -10.08 -5.24 -5.01
CA ALA A 186 -8.62 -5.15 -4.92
C ALA A 186 -7.92 -5.88 -6.07
N VAL A 187 -8.40 -7.07 -6.44
CA VAL A 187 -7.86 -7.86 -7.57
C VAL A 187 -8.16 -7.15 -8.89
N PHE A 188 -9.39 -6.67 -9.07
CA PHE A 188 -9.79 -5.88 -10.22
C PHE A 188 -8.92 -4.63 -10.38
N TYR A 189 -8.71 -3.88 -9.30
CA TYR A 189 -7.87 -2.69 -9.26
C TYR A 189 -6.44 -3.00 -9.72
N LEU A 190 -5.83 -4.07 -9.21
CA LEU A 190 -4.50 -4.50 -9.63
C LEU A 190 -4.46 -4.84 -11.12
N ILE A 191 -5.40 -5.64 -11.62
CA ILE A 191 -5.47 -6.01 -13.03
C ILE A 191 -5.59 -4.76 -13.92
N VAL A 192 -6.49 -3.84 -13.57
CA VAL A 192 -6.72 -2.64 -14.37
C VAL A 192 -5.53 -1.69 -14.33
N PHE A 193 -5.04 -1.31 -13.15
CA PHE A 193 -4.01 -0.28 -13.02
C PHE A 193 -2.59 -0.77 -13.32
N PHE A 194 -2.25 -2.03 -13.03
CA PHE A 194 -0.91 -2.55 -13.30
C PHE A 194 -0.77 -3.18 -14.69
N PHE A 195 -1.86 -3.65 -15.31
CA PHE A 195 -1.79 -4.32 -16.61
C PHE A 195 -2.56 -3.59 -17.70
N LEU A 196 -3.89 -3.43 -17.57
CA LEU A 196 -4.69 -2.88 -18.68
C LEU A 196 -4.35 -1.42 -19.00
N VAL A 197 -4.19 -0.56 -17.99
CA VAL A 197 -3.90 0.87 -18.20
C VAL A 197 -2.53 1.06 -18.85
N PRO A 198 -1.42 0.48 -18.35
CA PRO A 198 -0.13 0.56 -19.04
C PRO A 198 -0.16 -0.01 -20.46
N LEU A 199 -0.85 -1.14 -20.67
CA LEU A 199 -0.98 -1.75 -22.00
C LEU A 199 -1.79 -0.87 -22.96
N ALA A 200 -2.88 -0.27 -22.48
CA ALA A 200 -3.70 0.66 -23.24
C ALA A 200 -2.92 1.93 -23.60
N LEU A 201 -2.17 2.50 -22.64
CA LEU A 201 -1.31 3.65 -22.88
C LEU A 201 -0.20 3.32 -23.89
N PHE A 202 0.43 2.16 -23.77
CA PHE A 202 1.45 1.70 -24.72
C PHE A 202 0.85 1.54 -26.13
N GLY A 203 -0.31 0.89 -26.25
CA GLY A 203 -1.04 0.77 -27.52
C GLY A 203 -1.43 2.13 -28.10
N PHE A 204 -1.85 3.07 -27.24
CA PHE A 204 -2.19 4.43 -27.63
C PHE A 204 -0.97 5.22 -28.13
N LEU A 205 0.20 5.05 -27.51
CA LEU A 205 1.45 5.66 -27.94
C LEU A 205 1.99 5.10 -29.25
N MET A 206 1.71 3.83 -29.56
CA MET A 206 2.06 3.19 -30.83
C MET A 206 1.06 3.51 -31.96
N ALA A 207 -0.09 4.11 -31.62
CA ALA A 207 -1.14 4.38 -32.58
C ALA A 207 -0.85 5.62 -33.45
N ASN A 208 -1.31 5.59 -34.70
CA ASN A 208 -1.17 6.71 -35.62
C ASN A 208 -1.92 7.96 -35.10
N TRP A 209 -1.45 9.15 -35.49
CA TRP A 209 -2.04 10.44 -35.09
C TRP A 209 -3.58 10.53 -35.21
N PRO A 210 -4.25 9.97 -36.24
CA PRO A 210 -5.71 10.00 -36.33
C PRO A 210 -6.40 9.24 -35.19
N VAL A 211 -5.84 8.12 -34.75
CA VAL A 211 -6.36 7.32 -33.64
C VAL A 211 -6.12 8.02 -32.31
N LEU A 212 -4.95 8.66 -32.17
CA LEU A 212 -4.60 9.47 -31.01
C LEU A 212 -5.61 10.59 -30.76
N VAL A 213 -5.95 11.34 -31.82
CA VAL A 213 -6.94 12.41 -31.75
C VAL A 213 -8.35 11.83 -31.59
N GLY A 214 -8.70 10.80 -32.36
CA GLY A 214 -10.04 10.20 -32.37
C GLY A 214 -10.44 9.55 -31.04
N VAL A 215 -9.50 8.97 -30.30
CA VAL A 215 -9.76 8.33 -29.00
C VAL A 215 -9.38 9.25 -27.82
N GLY A 216 -8.27 9.99 -27.94
CA GLY A 216 -7.78 10.84 -26.87
C GLY A 216 -8.68 12.05 -26.58
N VAL A 217 -9.13 12.75 -27.63
CA VAL A 217 -9.99 13.94 -27.48
C VAL A 217 -11.31 13.62 -26.77
N PRO A 218 -12.09 12.59 -27.14
CA PRO A 218 -13.33 12.30 -26.42
C PRO A 218 -13.09 11.87 -24.98
N ILE A 219 -12.03 11.12 -24.67
CA ILE A 219 -11.69 10.75 -23.28
C ILE A 219 -11.41 12.02 -22.45
N ILE A 220 -10.57 12.92 -22.97
CA ILE A 220 -10.23 14.17 -22.31
C ILE A 220 -11.49 15.04 -22.14
N LEU A 221 -12.34 15.14 -23.16
CA LEU A 221 -13.57 15.91 -23.14
C LEU A 221 -14.55 15.37 -22.08
N VAL A 222 -14.70 14.05 -21.98
CA VAL A 222 -15.55 13.42 -20.95
C VAL A 222 -14.98 13.69 -19.55
N LEU A 223 -13.66 13.55 -19.34
CA LEU A 223 -13.03 13.85 -18.06
C LEU A 223 -13.19 15.33 -17.65
N LEU A 224 -13.00 16.25 -18.60
CA LEU A 224 -13.25 17.68 -18.40
C LEU A 224 -14.71 17.95 -18.07
N LEU A 225 -15.64 17.34 -18.79
CA LEU A 225 -17.07 17.49 -18.54
C LEU A 225 -17.44 17.01 -17.13
N VAL A 226 -16.95 15.84 -16.71
CA VAL A 226 -17.18 15.31 -15.36
C VAL A 226 -16.58 16.23 -14.30
N LEU A 227 -15.36 16.74 -14.51
CA LEU A 227 -14.70 17.67 -13.61
C LEU A 227 -15.50 18.98 -13.48
N VAL A 228 -15.93 19.55 -14.60
CA VAL A 228 -16.74 20.78 -14.64
C VAL A 228 -18.07 20.56 -13.93
N ILE A 229 -18.76 19.44 -14.17
CA ILE A 229 -20.02 19.11 -13.48
C ILE A 229 -19.78 18.99 -11.97
N LYS A 230 -18.72 18.30 -11.53
CA LYS A 230 -18.37 18.18 -10.10
C LYS A 230 -18.01 19.52 -9.46
N LEU A 231 -17.28 20.38 -10.16
CA LEU A 231 -16.97 21.74 -9.71
C LEU A 231 -18.23 22.60 -9.62
N LEU A 232 -19.14 22.51 -10.60
CA LEU A 232 -20.39 23.26 -10.62
C LEU A 232 -21.36 22.78 -9.53
N GLN A 233 -21.42 21.46 -9.27
CA GLN A 233 -22.12 20.88 -8.12
C GLN A 233 -21.58 21.42 -6.79
N SER A 234 -20.26 21.57 -6.67
CA SER A 234 -19.57 22.03 -5.45
C SER A 234 -19.72 23.54 -5.20
N ARG A 235 -19.65 24.37 -6.24
CA ARG A 235 -19.58 25.84 -6.10
C ARG A 235 -20.91 26.55 -6.34
N CYS A 236 -21.73 26.07 -7.29
CA CYS A 236 -22.97 26.73 -7.72
C CYS A 236 -24.06 25.72 -8.11
N PRO A 237 -24.66 24.98 -7.16
CA PRO A 237 -25.65 23.95 -7.46
C PRO A 237 -26.91 24.51 -8.14
N ARG A 238 -27.22 25.81 -8.00
CA ARG A 238 -28.40 26.46 -8.58
C ARG A 238 -28.36 26.64 -10.11
N VAL A 239 -27.19 26.59 -10.74
CA VAL A 239 -27.03 26.77 -12.21
C VAL A 239 -27.23 25.46 -12.98
N LEU A 240 -27.19 24.31 -12.29
CA LEU A 240 -27.18 22.99 -12.92
C LEU A 240 -28.61 22.40 -12.99
N PRO A 241 -29.02 21.77 -14.11
CA PRO A 241 -30.31 21.09 -14.21
C PRO A 241 -30.49 20.02 -13.13
N LYS A 242 -31.71 19.84 -12.59
CA LYS A 242 -32.00 18.86 -11.51
C LYS A 242 -31.50 17.44 -11.80
N LYS A 243 -31.47 17.01 -13.07
CA LYS A 243 -30.95 15.69 -13.50
C LYS A 243 -29.43 15.53 -13.43
N LEU A 244 -28.68 16.63 -13.44
CA LEU A 244 -27.22 16.65 -13.34
C LEU A 244 -26.75 17.01 -11.93
N GLN A 245 -27.64 17.46 -11.03
CA GLN A 245 -27.33 17.69 -9.62
C GLN A 245 -27.13 16.36 -8.87
N ASN A 246 -28.02 15.39 -9.11
CA ASN A 246 -27.91 14.05 -8.54
C ASN A 246 -27.71 13.06 -9.68
N TRP A 247 -26.69 12.21 -9.58
CA TRP A 247 -26.37 11.16 -10.55
C TRP A 247 -27.38 9.99 -10.51
N ASP A 248 -28.64 10.26 -10.11
CA ASP A 248 -29.73 9.29 -9.96
C ASP A 248 -30.19 8.70 -11.31
N PHE A 249 -29.95 9.41 -12.42
CA PHE A 249 -30.28 8.94 -13.75
C PHE A 249 -29.34 7.82 -14.25
N LEU A 250 -28.14 7.67 -13.66
CA LEU A 250 -27.23 6.61 -14.08
C LEU A 250 -27.69 5.25 -13.54
N PRO A 251 -27.61 4.17 -14.34
CA PRO A 251 -27.94 2.82 -13.88
C PRO A 251 -27.12 2.45 -12.64
N LEU A 252 -27.75 1.68 -11.75
CA LEU A 252 -27.20 1.24 -10.46
C LEU A 252 -25.77 0.68 -10.56
N TRP A 253 -25.43 0.01 -11.66
CA TRP A 253 -24.12 -0.57 -11.95
C TRP A 253 -22.98 0.45 -12.08
N MET A 254 -23.29 1.71 -12.44
CA MET A 254 -22.31 2.81 -12.50
C MET A 254 -22.30 3.67 -11.23
N ARG A 255 -23.25 3.46 -10.32
CA ARG A 255 -23.41 4.23 -9.08
C ARG A 255 -23.05 3.44 -7.83
N SER A 256 -23.24 2.12 -7.86
CA SER A 256 -22.97 1.19 -6.78
C SER A 256 -22.26 -0.06 -7.30
N LEU A 257 -21.29 -0.54 -6.52
CA LEU A 257 -20.58 -1.80 -6.76
C LEU A 257 -21.36 -3.02 -6.23
N GLU A 258 -22.46 -2.82 -5.50
CA GLU A 258 -23.28 -3.88 -4.89
C GLU A 258 -23.81 -4.94 -5.88
N PRO A 259 -24.35 -4.60 -7.07
CA PRO A 259 -24.81 -5.61 -8.03
C PRO A 259 -23.66 -6.50 -8.55
N TRP A 260 -22.45 -5.94 -8.68
CA TRP A 260 -21.28 -6.70 -9.09
C TRP A 260 -20.80 -7.65 -8.00
N ASP A 261 -20.87 -7.23 -6.73
CA ASP A 261 -20.51 -8.08 -5.60
C ASP A 261 -21.41 -9.32 -5.49
N GLY A 262 -22.71 -9.16 -5.76
CA GLY A 262 -23.66 -10.28 -5.87
C GLY A 262 -23.27 -11.28 -6.96
N LEU A 263 -22.84 -10.78 -8.13
CA LEU A 263 -22.43 -11.64 -9.25
C LEU A 263 -21.11 -12.37 -8.97
N VAL A 264 -20.12 -11.67 -8.41
CA VAL A 264 -18.82 -12.24 -8.08
C VAL A 264 -18.92 -13.23 -6.92
N SER A 265 -19.73 -12.95 -5.91
CA SER A 265 -20.01 -13.89 -4.81
C SER A 265 -20.75 -15.14 -5.29
N LEU A 266 -21.65 -15.02 -6.27
CA LEU A 266 -22.29 -16.18 -6.90
C LEU A 266 -21.29 -17.03 -7.70
N ALA A 267 -20.42 -16.39 -8.48
CA ALA A 267 -19.38 -17.08 -9.26
C ALA A 267 -18.35 -17.78 -8.36
N THR A 268 -17.94 -17.14 -7.26
CA THR A 268 -16.98 -17.71 -6.30
C THR A 268 -17.62 -18.81 -5.43
N ARG A 269 -18.89 -18.67 -5.01
CA ARG A 269 -19.65 -19.75 -4.34
C ARG A 269 -19.89 -20.95 -5.26
N GLY A 270 -20.01 -20.75 -6.58
CA GLY A 270 -20.08 -21.82 -7.57
C GLY A 270 -18.83 -22.70 -7.61
N CYS A 271 -17.65 -22.11 -7.41
CA CYS A 271 -16.40 -22.86 -7.23
C CYS A 271 -16.30 -23.50 -5.84
N GLN A 272 -16.77 -22.83 -4.79
CA GLN A 272 -16.69 -23.32 -3.42
C GLN A 272 -17.66 -24.50 -3.13
N ARG A 273 -18.84 -24.52 -3.76
CA ARG A 273 -19.77 -25.68 -3.71
C ARG A 273 -19.18 -26.92 -4.38
N ARG A 274 -18.30 -26.76 -5.37
CA ARG A 274 -17.65 -27.88 -6.06
C ARG A 274 -16.56 -28.55 -5.21
N CYS A 275 -15.97 -27.83 -4.24
CA CYS A 275 -14.99 -28.38 -3.29
C CYS A 275 -15.61 -28.88 -1.96
N CYS A 276 -16.84 -28.47 -1.61
CA CYS A 276 -17.47 -28.82 -0.32
C CYS A 276 -18.31 -30.11 -0.31
N CYS A 277 -18.44 -30.84 -1.42
CA CYS A 277 -19.27 -32.05 -1.48
C CYS A 277 -18.70 -33.28 -0.74
N SER A 278 -17.55 -33.17 -0.05
CA SER A 278 -16.88 -34.34 0.57
C SER A 278 -16.67 -34.26 2.10
N CYS A 279 -17.25 -33.31 2.84
CA CYS A 279 -17.02 -33.25 4.31
C CYS A 279 -18.26 -32.88 5.15
N PRO A 280 -18.79 -33.81 5.99
CA PRO A 280 -19.95 -33.57 6.86
C PRO A 280 -19.72 -32.57 8.01
N LYS A 281 -18.47 -32.15 8.29
CA LYS A 281 -18.14 -31.25 9.42
C LYS A 281 -18.25 -29.75 9.09
N CYS A 282 -18.45 -29.36 7.83
CA CYS A 282 -18.43 -27.95 7.42
C CYS A 282 -19.72 -27.16 7.67
N SER A 283 -20.86 -27.81 7.96
CA SER A 283 -22.13 -27.08 8.19
C SER A 283 -22.08 -26.23 9.47
N LYS A 284 -21.42 -26.71 10.53
CA LYS A 284 -21.33 -25.99 11.82
C LYS A 284 -20.28 -24.88 11.87
N CYS A 285 -19.39 -24.79 10.88
CA CYS A 285 -18.29 -23.80 10.91
C CYS A 285 -18.70 -22.43 10.34
N TRP A 286 -19.79 -22.38 9.56
CA TRP A 286 -20.27 -21.15 8.91
C TRP A 286 -21.27 -20.35 9.73
N GLU A 287 -22.06 -20.99 10.61
CA GLU A 287 -22.99 -20.27 11.51
C GLU A 287 -22.27 -19.38 12.54
N GLY A 288 -20.97 -19.58 12.77
CA GLY A 288 -20.15 -18.75 13.65
C GLY A 288 -19.58 -17.47 13.00
N LEU A 289 -19.49 -17.43 11.66
CA LEU A 289 -18.89 -16.30 10.93
C LEU A 289 -19.88 -15.18 10.64
N ASP A 290 -21.17 -15.49 10.46
CA ASP A 290 -22.20 -14.47 10.25
C ASP A 290 -22.43 -13.62 11.51
N LYS A 291 -22.14 -14.14 12.73
CA LYS A 291 -22.31 -13.36 13.97
C LYS A 291 -21.20 -12.35 14.27
N VAL A 292 -20.04 -12.41 13.61
CA VAL A 292 -18.94 -11.46 13.83
C VAL A 292 -19.03 -10.26 12.88
N GLN A 293 -19.73 -10.40 11.74
CA GLN A 293 -19.78 -9.40 10.69
C GLN A 293 -20.73 -8.21 11.00
N ASP A 294 -21.63 -8.36 11.98
CA ASP A 294 -22.66 -7.36 12.32
C ASP A 294 -22.33 -6.44 13.52
N THR A 295 -21.08 -6.42 14.01
CA THR A 295 -20.69 -5.43 15.03
C THR A 295 -20.04 -4.21 14.38
N PRO A 296 -20.70 -3.04 14.29
CA PRO A 296 -20.06 -1.84 13.78
C PRO A 296 -18.94 -1.43 14.73
N ALA A 297 -17.76 -1.13 14.17
CA ALA A 297 -16.70 -0.46 14.89
C ALA A 297 -17.23 0.90 15.37
N GLN A 298 -17.45 1.03 16.68
CA GLN A 298 -17.84 2.30 17.29
C GLN A 298 -16.78 3.35 16.99
N THR A 299 -17.18 4.35 16.22
CA THR A 299 -16.46 5.62 16.10
C THR A 299 -16.80 6.42 17.37
N PRO A 300 -15.83 6.89 18.19
CA PRO A 300 -16.18 7.79 19.28
C PRO A 300 -16.70 9.10 18.69
N ALA A 301 -17.96 9.40 18.98
CA ALA A 301 -18.61 10.65 18.65
C ALA A 301 -17.91 11.82 19.35
N ALA A 302 -17.93 12.98 18.70
CA ALA A 302 -17.57 14.25 19.29
C ALA A 302 -18.41 14.50 20.56
N SER A 303 -17.76 14.84 21.67
CA SER A 303 -18.40 15.54 22.79
C SER A 303 -17.52 16.69 23.27
N GLU A 304 -18.14 17.85 23.25
CA GLU A 304 -17.72 19.15 23.75
C GLU A 304 -17.64 19.17 25.29
N ASN A 305 -16.74 20.02 25.81
CA ASN A 305 -16.65 20.60 27.17
C ASN A 305 -15.79 19.94 28.29
N ARG A 306 -14.68 20.65 28.56
CA ARG A 306 -14.19 21.25 29.83
C ARG A 306 -13.98 20.44 31.12
N ASP A 307 -12.76 20.65 31.64
CA ASP A 307 -12.33 20.91 33.03
C ASP A 307 -11.89 19.77 33.97
N VAL A 308 -10.60 19.88 34.33
CA VAL A 308 -9.95 19.69 35.64
C VAL A 308 -9.72 18.27 36.20
N GLY A 309 -8.44 17.91 36.27
CA GLY A 309 -7.78 17.49 37.52
C GLY A 309 -7.77 16.01 37.93
N THR A 310 -6.55 15.50 38.09
CA THR A 310 -6.08 14.46 39.04
C THR A 310 -5.78 13.07 38.48
N GLU A 311 -4.58 12.61 38.87
CA GLU A 311 -3.93 11.32 38.62
C GLU A 311 -4.73 10.11 39.10
N ALA A 312 -4.65 9.00 38.35
CA ALA A 312 -4.74 7.64 38.89
C ALA A 312 -4.16 6.61 37.90
N GLU A 313 -3.16 5.86 38.35
CA GLU A 313 -2.68 4.60 37.79
C GLU A 313 -3.82 3.60 37.58
N VAL A 314 -3.87 2.94 36.41
CA VAL A 314 -4.66 1.71 36.22
C VAL A 314 -3.86 0.69 35.42
N SER A 315 -3.52 -0.38 36.13
CA SER A 315 -2.84 -1.60 35.74
C SER A 315 -3.59 -2.39 34.66
N ILE A 316 -2.87 -2.94 33.69
CA ILE A 316 -3.40 -3.81 32.62
C ILE A 316 -3.33 -5.28 33.09
N PRO A 317 -4.44 -6.06 33.16
CA PRO A 317 -4.34 -7.50 33.34
C PRO A 317 -4.26 -8.23 31.99
N MET A 318 -3.31 -9.16 31.89
CA MET A 318 -3.20 -10.13 30.79
C MET A 318 -4.38 -11.11 30.83
N ALA A 319 -5.15 -11.19 29.74
CA ALA A 319 -6.16 -12.24 29.55
C ALA A 319 -5.61 -13.36 28.65
N GLN A 320 -5.43 -14.52 29.27
CA GLN A 320 -5.16 -15.83 28.68
C GLN A 320 -6.38 -16.30 27.87
N VAL A 321 -6.18 -16.69 26.60
CA VAL A 321 -7.22 -17.34 25.79
C VAL A 321 -6.95 -18.85 25.77
N GLY A 322 -7.63 -19.58 26.67
CA GLY A 322 -7.70 -21.05 26.69
C GLY A 322 -8.88 -21.56 25.85
N CYS A 323 -8.64 -22.55 24.99
CA CYS A 323 -9.67 -23.27 24.24
C CYS A 323 -10.37 -24.32 25.14
N PRO A 324 -11.71 -24.49 25.09
CA PRO A 324 -12.39 -25.58 25.78
C PRO A 324 -12.67 -26.78 24.87
N GLY A 325 -12.41 -27.98 25.40
CA GLY A 325 -13.18 -29.20 25.09
C GLY A 325 -12.41 -30.41 24.56
N LEU A 326 -11.85 -31.24 25.46
CA LEU A 326 -11.69 -32.67 25.22
C LEU A 326 -12.40 -33.43 26.36
N ASN A 327 -13.20 -34.42 25.95
CA ASN A 327 -14.27 -35.03 26.72
C ASN A 327 -13.80 -35.81 27.97
N THR A 328 -14.68 -35.75 28.96
CA THR A 328 -14.90 -36.71 30.05
C THR A 328 -14.87 -38.17 29.59
N ILE A 329 -14.07 -38.99 30.27
CA ILE A 329 -14.36 -40.40 30.53
C ILE A 329 -14.32 -40.60 32.04
N SER A 330 -15.39 -41.20 32.53
CA SER A 330 -15.74 -41.53 33.90
C SER A 330 -14.82 -42.54 34.58
N SER A 331 -14.57 -42.38 35.89
CA SER A 331 -14.90 -43.38 36.93
C SER A 331 -14.40 -42.96 38.32
N THR A 332 -15.36 -42.68 39.22
CA THR A 332 -15.42 -43.11 40.65
C THR A 332 -14.17 -43.04 41.56
N THR A 333 -14.17 -42.03 42.46
CA THR A 333 -13.99 -42.04 43.95
C THR A 333 -13.51 -43.32 44.69
N PRO A 334 -13.11 -43.23 45.98
CA PRO A 334 -12.13 -42.34 46.63
C PRO A 334 -11.20 -43.10 47.62
N LEU A 335 -10.03 -42.53 47.94
CA LEU A 335 -9.37 -42.50 49.26
C LEU A 335 -8.06 -41.71 49.14
#